data_AF-A0A3B1ATN3-F1
#
_entry.id   AF-A0A3B1ATN3-F1
#
_cell.length_a   1.000
_cell.length_b   1.000
_cell.length_c   1.000
_cell.angle_alpha   90.00
_cell.angle_beta   90.00
_cell.angle_gamma   90.00
#
_symmetry.space_group_name_H-M   'P 1'
#
loop_
_entity.id
_entity.type
_entity.pdbx_description
1 polymer ?
#
loop_
_entity_poly.entity_id
_entity_poly.type
_entity_poly.pdbx_seq_one_letter_code
_entity_poly.pdbx_strand_id
1 'polypeptide(L)'
;MNMNFLEFEQPIAELEAKIEELRYVGSDAEINITEEISRLQTKSRELTESIFSKLTPWQVSQMARHPQRPYSLDYIERMFSDFEELHGDRAYADDPAI
;
A
#
# COMPACT_ATOMS: atom_id res chain seq x y z
N MET A 1 11.28 1.71 6.53
CA MET A 1 10.22 0.70 6.63
C MET A 1 10.26 -0.11 5.35
N ASN A 2 10.36 -1.43 5.42
CA ASN A 2 10.35 -2.28 4.23
C ASN A 2 8.97 -2.17 3.58
N MET A 3 8.87 -1.35 2.53
CA MET A 3 7.76 -1.43 1.61
C MET A 3 7.94 -2.77 0.91
N ASN A 4 7.13 -3.75 1.27
CA ASN A 4 7.17 -5.09 0.71
C ASN A 4 6.57 -5.07 -0.70
N PHE A 5 7.16 -4.30 -1.60
CA PHE A 5 6.73 -4.17 -2.98
C PHE A 5 6.82 -5.52 -3.69
N LEU A 6 5.77 -5.85 -4.44
CA LEU A 6 5.79 -6.99 -5.34
C LEU A 6 6.70 -6.68 -6.54
N GLU A 7 7.10 -7.72 -7.26
CA GLU A 7 8.04 -7.59 -8.39
C GLU A 7 7.53 -6.62 -9.47
N PHE A 8 6.22 -6.62 -9.74
CA PHE A 8 5.61 -5.74 -10.73
C PHE A 8 5.39 -4.30 -10.22
N GLU A 9 5.60 -4.05 -8.92
CA GLU A 9 5.49 -2.73 -8.30
C GLU A 9 6.85 -2.02 -8.18
N GLN A 10 7.95 -2.71 -8.48
CA GLN A 10 9.31 -2.14 -8.45
C GLN A 10 9.43 -0.81 -9.23
N PRO A 11 8.83 -0.65 -10.43
CA PRO A 11 8.89 0.63 -11.15
C PRO A 11 8.24 1.80 -10.39
N ILE A 12 7.24 1.51 -9.55
CA ILE A 12 6.58 2.51 -8.70
C ILE A 12 7.47 2.83 -7.50
N ALA A 13 8.03 1.79 -6.88
CA ALA A 13 8.96 1.92 -5.74
C ALA A 13 10.17 2.80 -6.08
N GLU A 14 10.75 2.63 -7.26
CA GLU A 14 11.88 3.45 -7.73
C GLU A 14 11.49 4.92 -7.90
N LEU A 15 10.28 5.20 -8.41
CA LEU A 15 9.78 6.57 -8.54
C LEU A 15 9.50 7.20 -7.17
N GLU A 16 8.91 6.45 -6.24
CA GLU A 16 8.68 6.93 -4.87
C GLU A 16 9.99 7.20 -4.13
N ALA A 17 10.98 6.33 -4.25
CA ALA A 17 12.31 6.54 -3.68
C ALA A 17 12.96 7.82 -4.23
N LYS A 18 12.86 8.05 -5.54
CA LYS A 18 13.38 9.26 -6.18
C LYS A 18 12.65 10.53 -5.73
N ILE A 19 11.33 10.46 -5.53
CA ILE A 19 10.54 11.57 -4.99
C ILE A 19 11.00 11.89 -3.57
N GLU A 20 11.15 10.88 -2.72
CA GLU A 20 11.63 11.06 -1.35
C GLU A 20 13.05 11.66 -1.32
N GLU A 21 13.99 11.17 -2.12
CA GLU A 21 15.33 11.74 -2.24
C GLU A 21 15.30 13.23 -2.59
N LEU A 22 14.47 13.62 -3.56
CA LEU A 22 14.31 15.03 -3.96
C LEU A 22 13.71 15.89 -2.84
N ARG A 23 12.85 15.33 -1.98
CA ARG A 23 12.31 16.03 -0.80
C ARG A 23 13.39 16.31 0.25
N TYR A 24 14.40 15.45 0.39
CA TYR A 24 15.50 15.67 1.34
C TYR A 24 16.55 16.68 0.86
N VAL A 25 16.70 16.88 -0.45
CA VAL A 25 17.73 17.77 -1.05
C VAL A 25 17.29 19.25 -1.12
N GLY A 26 16.04 19.57 -0.73
CA GLY A 26 15.36 20.84 -0.99
C GLY A 26 15.83 22.13 -0.31
N SER A 27 17.06 22.24 0.22
CA SER A 27 17.48 23.43 0.98
C SER A 27 17.99 24.63 0.16
N ASP A 28 18.39 24.47 -1.11
CA ASP A 28 19.05 25.54 -1.89
C ASP A 28 18.35 25.95 -3.22
N ALA A 29 17.30 25.23 -3.66
CA ALA A 29 16.63 25.47 -4.95
C ALA A 29 15.13 25.12 -4.93
N GLU A 30 14.40 25.60 -3.92
CA GLU A 30 13.00 25.22 -3.61
C GLU A 30 12.03 25.25 -4.79
N ILE A 31 12.12 26.24 -5.70
CA ILE A 31 11.14 26.43 -6.77
C ILE A 31 11.24 25.35 -7.85
N ASN A 32 12.44 25.04 -8.34
CA ASN A 32 12.62 24.02 -9.40
C ASN A 32 12.37 22.60 -8.87
N ILE A 33 12.69 22.34 -7.60
CA ILE A 33 12.52 21.01 -7.00
C ILE A 33 11.03 20.68 -6.80
N THR A 34 10.23 21.67 -6.41
CA THR A 34 8.78 21.47 -6.18
C THR A 34 8.02 21.12 -7.46
N GLU A 35 8.36 21.76 -8.59
CA GLU A 35 7.79 21.44 -9.89
C GLU A 35 8.19 20.02 -10.36
N GLU A 36 9.46 19.65 -10.16
CA GLU A 36 9.95 18.32 -10.54
C GLU A 36 9.32 17.21 -9.69
N ILE A 37 9.17 17.43 -8.38
CA ILE A 37 8.44 16.51 -7.49
C ILE A 37 7.01 16.32 -7.97
N SER A 38 6.31 17.42 -8.28
CA SER A 38 4.91 17.36 -8.74
C SER A 38 4.81 16.54 -10.04
N ARG A 39 5.74 16.74 -10.98
CA ARG A 39 5.81 15.98 -12.24
C ARG A 39 6.04 14.49 -12.00
N LEU A 40 6.97 14.15 -11.11
CA LEU A 40 7.26 12.75 -10.77
C LEU A 40 6.09 12.08 -10.04
N GLN A 41 5.38 12.81 -9.18
CA GLN A 41 4.17 12.32 -8.51
C GLN A 41 3.06 12.00 -9.52
N THR A 42 2.80 12.89 -10.48
CA THR A 42 1.83 12.62 -11.56
C THR A 42 2.22 11.37 -12.34
N LYS A 43 3.49 11.26 -12.73
CA LYS A 43 4.00 10.09 -13.46
C LYS A 43 3.88 8.80 -12.65
N SER A 44 4.15 8.84 -11.35
CA SER A 44 3.98 7.70 -10.44
C SER A 44 2.52 7.25 -10.39
N ARG A 45 1.57 8.20 -10.29
CA ARG A 45 0.14 7.90 -10.30
C ARG A 45 -0.31 7.25 -11.60
N GLU A 46 0.07 7.83 -12.74
CA GLU A 46 -0.27 7.27 -14.07
C GLU A 46 0.31 5.87 -14.26
N LEU A 47 1.55 5.65 -13.83
CA LEU A 47 2.20 4.35 -13.90
C LEU A 47 1.47 3.32 -13.02
N THR A 48 1.10 3.72 -11.80
CA THR A 48 0.32 2.90 -10.88
C THR A 48 -1.02 2.50 -11.53
N GLU A 49 -1.80 3.45 -12.03
CA GLU A 49 -3.06 3.16 -12.72
C GLU A 49 -2.86 2.21 -13.91
N SER A 50 -1.78 2.39 -14.68
CA SER A 50 -1.49 1.56 -15.85
C SER A 50 -1.11 0.11 -15.52
N ILE A 51 -0.38 -0.11 -14.41
CA ILE A 51 0.03 -1.44 -13.96
C ILE A 51 -1.17 -2.18 -13.36
N PHE A 52 -1.89 -1.51 -12.46
CA PHE A 52 -3.02 -2.10 -11.75
C PHE A 52 -4.23 -2.36 -12.66
N SER A 53 -4.39 -1.61 -13.75
CA SER A 53 -5.45 -1.87 -14.75
C SER A 53 -5.18 -3.09 -15.64
N LYS A 54 -3.94 -3.60 -15.69
CA LYS A 54 -3.52 -4.69 -16.58
C LYS A 54 -2.88 -5.86 -15.82
N LEU A 55 -3.33 -6.11 -14.59
CA LEU A 55 -2.81 -7.22 -13.78
C LEU A 55 -3.13 -8.57 -14.42
N THR A 56 -2.11 -9.42 -14.48
CA THR A 56 -2.28 -10.83 -14.86
C THR A 56 -2.93 -11.62 -13.72
N PRO A 57 -3.56 -12.78 -14.00
CA PRO A 57 -4.19 -13.61 -12.96
C PRO A 57 -3.23 -14.01 -11.82
N TRP A 58 -1.94 -14.21 -12.14
CA TRP A 58 -0.93 -14.50 -11.13
C TRP A 58 -0.63 -13.29 -10.24
N GLN A 59 -0.48 -12.10 -10.83
CA GLN A 59 -0.27 -10.87 -10.08
C GLN A 59 -1.46 -10.52 -9.17
N VAL A 60 -2.69 -10.78 -9.61
CA VAL A 60 -3.89 -10.67 -8.76
C VAL A 60 -3.80 -11.61 -7.55
N SER A 61 -3.32 -12.83 -7.76
CA SER A 61 -3.13 -13.81 -6.67
C SER A 61 -2.04 -13.36 -5.69
N GLN A 62 -0.96 -12.75 -6.18
CA GLN A 62 0.09 -12.15 -5.34
C GLN A 62 -0.46 -10.97 -4.52
N MET A 63 -1.23 -10.09 -5.15
CA MET A 63 -1.91 -8.96 -4.48
C MET A 63 -2.90 -9.43 -3.41
N ALA A 64 -3.60 -10.53 -3.66
CA ALA A 64 -4.49 -11.15 -2.68
C ALA A 64 -3.76 -11.65 -1.42
N ARG A 65 -2.46 -11.90 -1.53
CA ARG A 65 -1.58 -12.40 -0.45
C ARG A 65 -0.56 -11.35 -0.03
N HIS A 66 -0.79 -10.08 -0.35
CA HIS A 66 0.13 -9.01 0.00
C HIS A 66 0.32 -8.94 1.52
N PRO A 67 1.56 -8.82 2.04
CA PRO A 67 1.82 -8.81 3.48
C PRO A 67 1.13 -7.69 4.26
N GLN A 68 0.81 -6.59 3.59
CA GLN A 68 0.09 -5.45 4.17
C GLN A 68 -1.38 -5.39 3.74
N ARG A 69 -1.94 -6.49 3.23
CA ARG A 69 -3.37 -6.54 2.90
C ARG A 69 -4.17 -6.40 4.20
N PRO A 70 -5.13 -5.46 4.28
CA PRO A 70 -5.97 -5.32 5.47
C PRO A 70 -6.73 -6.60 5.78
N TYR A 71 -6.75 -6.97 7.05
CA TYR A 71 -7.44 -8.13 7.61
C TYR A 71 -8.84 -7.75 8.09
N SER A 72 -9.62 -8.76 8.52
CA SER A 72 -11.02 -8.59 8.93
C SER A 72 -11.21 -7.49 9.98
N LEU A 73 -10.37 -7.50 11.03
CA LEU A 73 -10.43 -6.51 12.12
C LEU A 73 -10.12 -5.08 11.64
N ASP A 74 -9.20 -4.92 10.67
CA ASP A 74 -8.87 -3.59 10.11
C ASP A 74 -10.08 -2.95 9.43
N TYR A 75 -10.95 -3.75 8.79
CA TYR A 75 -12.19 -3.26 8.21
C TYR A 75 -13.23 -2.96 9.29
N ILE A 76 -13.35 -3.83 10.30
CA ILE A 76 -14.33 -3.67 11.38
C ILE A 76 -14.10 -2.36 12.12
N GLU A 77 -12.85 -2.07 12.49
CA GLU A 77 -12.46 -0.83 13.17
C GLU A 77 -12.80 0.44 12.37
N ARG A 78 -12.74 0.37 11.03
CA ARG A 78 -13.01 1.52 10.16
C ARG A 78 -14.50 1.70 9.83
N MET A 79 -15.30 0.63 9.94
CA MET A 79 -16.68 0.62 9.48
C MET A 79 -17.71 0.66 10.61
N PHE A 80 -17.39 0.10 11.78
CA PHE A 80 -18.31 -0.01 12.89
C PHE A 80 -17.82 0.80 14.08
N SER A 81 -18.77 1.23 14.91
CA SER A 81 -18.51 1.79 16.24
C SER A 81 -19.09 0.84 17.27
N ASP A 82 -18.48 0.78 18.45
CA ASP A 82 -18.90 -0.07 19.57
C ASP A 82 -19.00 -1.57 19.20
N PHE A 83 -18.02 -2.08 18.44
CA PHE A 83 -17.94 -3.50 18.11
C PHE A 83 -17.56 -4.34 19.33
N GLU A 84 -18.39 -5.33 19.66
CA GLU A 84 -18.10 -6.34 20.67
C GLU A 84 -17.82 -7.69 19.99
N GLU A 85 -16.59 -8.18 20.12
CA GLU A 85 -16.19 -9.49 19.62
C GLU A 85 -16.71 -10.59 20.55
N LEU A 86 -17.35 -11.61 19.98
CA LEU A 86 -17.86 -12.76 20.71
C LEU A 86 -17.01 -13.98 20.40
N HIS A 87 -16.57 -14.66 21.46
CA HIS A 87 -15.59 -15.74 21.39
C HIS A 87 -16.20 -17.12 21.68
N GLY A 88 -15.60 -18.15 21.09
CA GLY A 88 -15.77 -19.55 21.47
C GLY A 88 -16.90 -20.32 20.77
N ASP A 89 -16.62 -21.58 20.48
CA ASP A 89 -17.56 -22.56 19.89
C ASP A 89 -18.50 -23.23 20.92
N ARG A 90 -18.32 -22.91 22.21
CA ARG A 90 -18.96 -23.54 23.39
C ARG A 90 -18.73 -25.05 23.54
N ALA A 91 -17.81 -25.63 22.79
CA ALA A 91 -17.53 -27.06 22.79
C ALA A 91 -16.07 -27.37 23.16
N TYR A 92 -15.13 -26.60 22.63
CA TYR A 92 -13.71 -26.88 22.79
C TYR A 92 -12.89 -25.63 23.10
N ALA A 93 -12.77 -24.71 22.14
CA ALA A 93 -11.90 -23.55 22.26
C ALA A 93 -12.35 -22.40 21.36
N ASP A 94 -11.81 -21.22 21.65
CA ASP A 94 -11.85 -20.07 20.76
C ASP A 94 -10.71 -20.18 19.74
N ASP A 95 -11.02 -19.99 18.44
CA ASP A 95 -10.04 -20.14 17.35
C ASP A 95 -9.48 -18.76 16.95
N PRO A 96 -8.18 -18.49 17.19
CA PRO A 96 -7.57 -17.20 16.84
C PRO A 96 -7.51 -16.91 15.33
N ALA A 97 -7.82 -17.89 14.48
CA ALA A 97 -7.87 -17.70 13.03
C ALA A 97 -9.22 -17.19 12.52
N ILE A 98 -10.24 -17.10 13.39
CA ILE A 98 -11.60 -16.67 13.07
C ILE A 98 -11.82 -15.22 13.50
#